data_AF-A0A2T8TH00-F1
#
_entry.id   AF-A0A2T8TH00-F1
#
_cell.length_a   1.000
_cell.length_b   1.000
_cell.length_c   1.000
_cell.angle_alpha   90.00
_cell.angle_beta   90.00
_cell.angle_gamma   90.00
#
_symmetry.space_group_name_H-M   'P 1'
#
loop_
_entity.id
_entity.type
_entity.pdbx_description
1 polymer ?
#
loop_
_entity_poly.entity_id
_entity_poly.type
_entity_poly.pdbx_seq_one_letter_code
_entity_poly.pdbx_strand_id
1 'polypeptide(L)'
;MSTILKPFLLAVTLMLILISPGFATENGAITMVKTYSAYDYLQTRARLMHAVADHGLVLFGEFDHARAAQNVNLKMPPTTVLVFGNPKGGTPLMLAHPELALDLPFRVLISQQADGRTLVSYHPAETLQRYGLDAADIQALKKLEQLVEKSLH
;
A
#
# COMPACT_ATOMS: atom_id res chain seq x y z
N MET A 1 17.08 -6.11 80.45
CA MET A 1 17.67 -5.11 79.53
C MET A 1 16.90 -5.17 78.23
N SER A 2 16.11 -4.14 77.95
CA SER A 2 15.26 -4.04 76.75
C SER A 2 16.11 -3.71 75.52
N THR A 3 15.92 -4.45 74.44
CA THR A 3 16.38 -4.07 73.11
C THR A 3 15.17 -3.81 72.22
N ILE A 4 15.09 -2.54 71.82
CA ILE A 4 14.12 -1.95 70.89
C ILE A 4 14.41 -2.50 69.49
N LEU A 5 13.42 -3.15 68.85
CA LEU A 5 13.44 -3.39 67.41
C LEU A 5 12.33 -2.55 66.75
N LYS A 6 12.75 -1.69 65.84
CA LYS A 6 11.95 -0.62 65.19
C LYS A 6 10.90 -1.19 64.21
N PRO A 7 9.79 -0.50 63.97
CA PRO A 7 8.79 -0.89 62.98
C PRO A 7 9.32 -0.61 61.56
N PHE A 8 9.47 -1.65 60.75
CA PHE A 8 9.76 -1.50 59.32
C PHE A 8 8.43 -1.35 58.57
N LEU A 9 8.06 -0.10 58.35
CA LEU A 9 7.00 0.34 57.46
C LEU A 9 7.61 0.64 56.07
N LEU A 10 6.77 0.47 55.03
CA LEU A 10 6.85 0.99 53.67
C LEU A 10 7.20 0.03 52.51
N ALA A 11 6.34 0.15 51.49
CA ALA A 11 6.56 -0.05 50.06
C ALA A 11 6.19 -1.42 49.45
N VAL A 12 4.92 -1.82 49.61
CA VAL A 12 4.25 -2.59 48.54
C VAL A 12 3.78 -1.59 47.49
N THR A 13 4.61 -1.39 46.47
CA THR A 13 4.36 -0.53 45.32
C THR A 13 3.21 -1.11 44.50
N LEU A 14 2.00 -0.56 44.67
CA LEU A 14 0.85 -0.85 43.81
C LEU A 14 1.06 -0.16 42.46
N MET A 15 1.73 -0.85 41.53
CA MET A 15 1.88 -0.39 40.16
C MET A 15 0.55 -0.64 39.43
N LEU A 16 -0.34 0.37 39.46
CA LEU A 16 -1.50 0.42 38.58
C LEU A 16 -1.00 0.42 37.14
N ILE A 17 -1.17 -0.70 36.45
CA ILE A 17 -0.99 -0.76 35.00
C ILE A 17 -2.13 0.06 34.40
N LEU A 18 -1.85 1.30 34.03
CA LEU A 18 -2.66 2.06 33.08
C LEU A 18 -2.52 1.37 31.71
N ILE A 19 -3.28 0.30 31.51
CA ILE A 19 -3.57 -0.19 30.17
C ILE A 19 -4.48 0.87 29.58
N SER A 20 -3.92 1.87 28.90
CA SER A 20 -4.70 2.62 27.94
C SER A 20 -5.08 1.61 26.85
N PRO A 21 -6.36 1.23 26.67
CA PRO A 21 -6.75 0.65 25.40
C PRO A 21 -6.46 1.75 24.38
N GLY A 22 -5.40 1.57 23.60
CA GLY A 22 -5.20 2.35 22.41
C GLY A 22 -6.42 2.10 21.54
N PHE A 23 -7.37 3.05 21.55
CA PHE A 23 -8.44 3.08 20.57
C PHE A 23 -7.75 3.33 19.23
N ALA A 24 -7.36 2.26 18.54
CA ALA A 24 -7.21 2.29 17.12
C ALA A 24 -8.61 2.63 16.58
N THR A 25 -8.79 3.90 16.25
CA THR A 25 -9.92 4.33 15.43
C THR A 25 -9.73 3.65 14.08
N GLU A 26 -10.40 2.51 13.88
CA GLU A 26 -10.75 2.05 12.53
C GLU A 26 -11.78 3.04 11.98
N ASN A 27 -11.32 4.24 11.63
CA ASN A 27 -11.99 4.98 10.59
C ASN A 27 -11.94 4.06 9.38
N GLY A 28 -13.09 3.53 8.95
CA GLY A 28 -13.25 2.62 7.81
C GLY A 28 -12.89 3.25 6.46
N ALA A 29 -11.82 4.03 6.41
CA ALA A 29 -11.19 4.54 5.21
C ALA A 29 -10.71 3.34 4.40
N ILE A 30 -11.11 3.29 3.13
CA ILE A 30 -10.62 2.30 2.18
C ILE A 30 -9.11 2.53 2.03
N THR A 31 -8.32 1.64 2.63
CA THR A 31 -6.86 1.71 2.54
C THR A 31 -6.34 1.13 1.23
N MET A 32 -7.13 0.29 0.56
CA MET A 32 -6.76 -0.39 -0.68
C MET A 32 -8.01 -0.70 -1.51
N VAL A 33 -7.95 -0.36 -2.80
CA VAL A 33 -8.93 -0.80 -3.81
C VAL A 33 -8.60 -2.23 -4.23
N LYS A 34 -9.64 -3.05 -4.42
CA LYS A 34 -9.53 -4.44 -4.87
C LYS A 34 -10.58 -4.73 -5.94
N THR A 35 -10.14 -5.10 -7.14
CA THR A 35 -11.02 -5.37 -8.27
C THR A 35 -10.62 -6.67 -8.95
N TYR A 36 -11.58 -7.56 -9.18
CA TYR A 36 -11.34 -8.76 -9.97
C TYR A 36 -11.28 -8.40 -11.46
N SER A 37 -10.26 -8.90 -12.14
CA SER A 37 -10.16 -8.81 -13.59
C SER A 37 -11.12 -9.79 -14.26
N ALA A 38 -11.69 -9.40 -15.40
CA ALA A 38 -12.41 -10.30 -16.29
C ALA A 38 -11.48 -11.28 -17.03
N TYR A 39 -10.16 -11.09 -16.91
CA TYR A 39 -9.14 -11.83 -17.64
C TYR A 39 -8.25 -12.67 -16.71
N ASP A 40 -7.57 -13.66 -17.28
CA ASP A 40 -6.56 -14.42 -16.54
C ASP A 40 -5.34 -13.55 -16.16
N TYR A 41 -4.42 -14.12 -15.39
CA TYR A 41 -3.28 -13.38 -14.85
C TYR A 41 -2.37 -12.82 -15.95
N LEU A 42 -2.04 -13.63 -16.96
CA LEU A 42 -1.13 -13.22 -18.04
C LEU A 42 -1.77 -12.16 -18.92
N GLN A 43 -3.05 -12.32 -19.25
CA GLN A 43 -3.84 -11.35 -19.99
C GLN A 43 -3.97 -10.04 -19.22
N THR A 44 -4.30 -10.09 -17.93
CA THR A 44 -4.44 -8.89 -17.08
C THR A 44 -3.13 -8.10 -17.02
N ARG A 45 -2.01 -8.80 -16.79
CA ARG A 45 -0.67 -8.20 -16.81
C ARG A 45 -0.36 -7.54 -18.15
N ALA A 46 -0.59 -8.24 -19.26
CA ALA A 46 -0.32 -7.70 -20.60
C ALA A 46 -1.19 -6.47 -20.91
N ARG A 47 -2.49 -6.51 -20.57
CA ARG A 47 -3.42 -5.38 -20.75
C ARG A 47 -2.98 -4.14 -19.98
N LEU A 48 -2.58 -4.30 -18.71
CA LEU A 48 -2.07 -3.18 -17.91
C LEU A 48 -0.77 -2.61 -18.47
N MET A 49 0.17 -3.47 -18.90
CA MET A 49 1.41 -3.00 -19.55
C MET A 49 1.14 -2.25 -20.86
N HIS A 50 0.21 -2.72 -21.68
CA HIS A 50 -0.20 -2.02 -22.90
C HIS A 50 -0.88 -0.69 -22.57
N ALA A 51 -1.81 -0.67 -21.61
CA ALA A 51 -2.48 0.56 -21.18
C ALA A 51 -1.47 1.63 -20.70
N VAL A 52 -0.45 1.21 -19.96
CA VAL A 52 0.68 2.07 -19.54
C VAL A 52 1.41 2.65 -20.75
N ALA A 53 1.78 1.81 -21.73
CA ALA A 53 2.48 2.24 -22.93
C ALA A 53 1.62 3.18 -23.82
N ASP A 54 0.36 2.82 -24.07
CA ASP A 54 -0.57 3.54 -24.95
C ASP A 54 -0.89 4.95 -24.41
N HIS A 55 -0.82 5.15 -23.10
CA HIS A 55 -1.03 6.45 -22.45
C HIS A 55 0.26 7.24 -22.24
N GLY A 56 1.39 6.78 -22.81
CA GLY A 56 2.69 7.46 -22.69
C GLY A 56 3.21 7.53 -21.26
N LEU A 57 2.80 6.59 -20.40
CA LEU A 57 3.28 6.49 -19.03
C LEU A 57 4.61 5.74 -19.00
N VAL A 58 5.47 6.11 -18.05
CA VAL A 58 6.75 5.42 -17.83
C VAL A 58 6.50 4.20 -16.95
N LEU A 59 6.88 3.02 -17.42
CA LEU A 59 7.02 1.82 -16.59
C LEU A 59 8.37 1.90 -15.88
N PHE A 60 8.37 2.21 -14.58
CA PHE A 60 9.57 2.29 -13.76
C PHE A 60 10.07 0.92 -13.33
N GLY A 61 9.16 -0.04 -13.17
CA GLY A 61 9.52 -1.38 -12.76
C GLY A 61 8.38 -2.36 -12.85
N GLU A 62 8.78 -3.61 -12.99
CA GLU A 62 7.93 -4.77 -12.84
C GLU A 62 8.60 -5.73 -11.87
N PHE A 63 7.92 -5.99 -10.76
CA PHE A 63 8.42 -6.82 -9.67
C PHE A 63 7.65 -8.12 -9.63
N ASP A 64 8.18 -9.13 -10.33
CA ASP A 64 7.65 -10.49 -10.33
C ASP A 64 8.09 -11.21 -9.03
N HIS A 65 7.21 -11.19 -8.03
CA HIS A 65 7.44 -11.82 -6.74
C HIS A 65 7.38 -13.36 -6.84
N ALA A 66 6.60 -13.91 -7.76
CA ALA A 66 6.53 -15.34 -7.98
C ALA A 66 7.86 -15.89 -8.50
N ARG A 67 8.47 -15.21 -9.48
CA ARG A 67 9.82 -15.51 -9.96
C ARG A 67 10.87 -15.30 -8.88
N ALA A 68 10.80 -14.22 -8.10
CA ALA A 68 11.73 -13.97 -7.02
C ALA A 68 11.69 -15.09 -5.95
N ALA A 69 10.50 -15.59 -5.60
CA ALA A 69 10.34 -16.73 -4.70
C ALA A 69 10.95 -18.01 -5.30
N GLN A 70 10.72 -18.28 -6.59
CA GLN A 70 11.28 -19.45 -7.27
C GLN A 70 12.82 -19.45 -7.24
N ASN A 71 13.45 -18.29 -7.42
CA ASN A 71 14.91 -18.13 -7.37
C ASN A 71 15.52 -18.52 -6.01
N VAL A 72 14.72 -18.57 -4.96
CA VAL A 72 15.12 -19.01 -3.60
C VAL A 72 14.42 -20.31 -3.19
N ASN A 73 13.95 -21.11 -4.16
CA ASN A 73 13.27 -22.41 -3.97
C ASN A 73 11.95 -22.34 -3.17
N LEU A 74 11.30 -21.18 -3.13
CA LEU A 74 9.98 -21.00 -2.55
C LEU A 74 8.91 -20.99 -3.65
N LYS A 75 7.67 -21.35 -3.27
CA LYS A 75 6.51 -21.29 -4.15
C LYS A 75 5.63 -20.12 -3.76
N MET A 76 5.18 -19.38 -4.77
CA MET A 76 4.20 -18.32 -4.64
C MET A 76 3.29 -18.36 -5.87
N PRO A 77 1.96 -18.18 -5.73
CA PRO A 77 1.08 -17.99 -6.88
C PRO A 77 1.54 -16.80 -7.74
N PRO A 78 1.16 -16.74 -9.04
CA PRO A 78 1.46 -15.60 -9.89
C PRO A 78 1.15 -14.27 -9.20
N THR A 79 2.19 -13.49 -8.94
CA THR A 79 2.12 -12.25 -8.17
C THR A 79 3.14 -11.26 -8.70
N THR A 80 2.68 -10.13 -9.24
CA THR A 80 3.52 -9.07 -9.81
C THR A 80 3.05 -7.71 -9.34
N VAL A 81 4.00 -6.81 -9.03
CA VAL A 81 3.72 -5.38 -8.87
C VAL A 81 4.21 -4.63 -10.09
N LEU A 82 3.31 -3.89 -10.74
CA LEU A 82 3.66 -2.91 -11.76
C LEU A 82 3.81 -1.54 -11.11
N VAL A 83 4.87 -0.83 -11.48
CA VAL A 83 5.22 0.48 -10.93
C VAL A 83 5.39 1.45 -12.09
N PHE A 84 4.47 2.40 -12.22
CA PHE A 84 4.39 3.27 -13.39
C PHE A 84 3.82 4.66 -13.05
N GLY A 85 4.06 5.64 -13.92
CA GLY A 85 3.52 6.98 -13.73
C GLY A 85 3.92 7.97 -14.82
N ASN A 86 3.59 9.24 -14.59
CA ASN A 86 3.93 10.33 -15.50
C ASN A 86 4.86 11.32 -14.79
N PRO A 87 6.17 11.36 -15.13
CA PRO A 87 7.10 12.32 -14.55
C PRO A 87 6.64 13.79 -14.68
N LYS A 88 6.01 14.15 -15.80
CA LYS A 88 5.49 15.52 -16.02
C LYS A 88 4.44 15.92 -15.00
N GLY A 89 3.63 14.96 -14.53
CA GLY A 89 2.61 15.18 -13.51
C GLY A 89 3.15 15.01 -12.08
N GLY A 90 3.95 13.97 -11.83
CA GLY A 90 4.38 13.59 -10.48
C GLY A 90 5.57 14.39 -9.94
N THR A 91 6.52 14.80 -10.77
CA THR A 91 7.73 15.51 -10.29
C THR A 91 7.41 16.84 -9.61
N PRO A 92 6.53 17.71 -10.14
CA PRO A 92 6.13 18.92 -9.43
C PRO A 92 5.53 18.67 -8.05
N LEU A 93 4.73 17.60 -7.91
CA LEU A 93 4.15 17.21 -6.62
C LEU A 93 5.22 16.80 -5.62
N MET A 94 6.21 16.02 -6.05
CA MET A 94 7.34 15.63 -5.19
C MET A 94 8.26 16.82 -4.85
N LEU A 95 8.38 17.83 -5.71
CA LEU A 95 9.11 19.06 -5.36
C LEU A 95 8.38 19.85 -4.27
N ALA A 96 7.06 19.91 -4.32
CA ALA A 96 6.23 20.57 -3.30
C ALA A 96 6.13 19.75 -2.00
N HIS A 97 6.04 18.42 -2.12
CA HIS A 97 5.88 17.47 -1.01
C HIS A 97 6.87 16.30 -1.16
N PRO A 98 8.15 16.46 -0.75
CA PRO A 98 9.21 15.46 -1.00
C PRO A 98 8.91 14.05 -0.52
N GLU A 99 8.19 13.90 0.58
CA GLU A 99 7.83 12.59 1.14
C GLU A 99 6.90 11.77 0.23
N LEU A 100 6.24 12.39 -0.77
CA LEU A 100 5.47 11.67 -1.78
C LEU A 100 6.33 10.68 -2.58
N ALA A 101 7.64 10.86 -2.65
CA ALA A 101 8.55 9.94 -3.32
C ALA A 101 8.58 8.54 -2.68
N LEU A 102 8.03 8.35 -1.47
CA LEU A 102 7.84 7.02 -0.85
C LEU A 102 6.68 6.25 -1.47
N ASP A 103 5.70 6.94 -2.05
CA ASP A 103 4.47 6.35 -2.57
C ASP A 103 4.27 6.55 -4.08
N LEU A 104 4.99 7.49 -4.68
CA LEU A 104 5.11 7.65 -6.11
C LEU A 104 6.39 6.97 -6.62
N PRO A 105 6.38 6.42 -7.84
CA PRO A 105 5.26 6.34 -8.79
C PRO A 105 4.17 5.33 -8.37
N PHE A 106 3.04 5.33 -9.08
CA PHE A 106 1.86 4.53 -8.75
C PHE A 106 2.14 3.02 -8.84
N ARG A 107 1.60 2.25 -7.89
CA ARG A 107 1.87 0.81 -7.72
C ARG A 107 0.59 0.01 -7.82
N VAL A 108 0.60 -1.00 -8.67
CA VAL A 108 -0.54 -1.90 -8.90
C VAL A 108 -0.09 -3.35 -8.69
N LEU A 109 -0.70 -4.02 -7.72
CA LEU A 109 -0.52 -5.44 -7.46
C LEU A 109 -1.47 -6.24 -8.37
N ILE A 110 -0.93 -7.23 -9.06
CA ILE A 110 -1.67 -8.24 -9.83
C ILE A 110 -1.37 -9.58 -9.16
N SER A 111 -2.40 -10.26 -8.65
CA SER A 111 -2.24 -11.52 -7.93
C SER A 111 -3.28 -12.54 -8.36
N GLN A 112 -2.86 -13.78 -8.61
CA GLN A 112 -3.78 -14.89 -8.81
C GLN A 112 -4.25 -15.42 -7.45
N GLN A 113 -5.57 -15.50 -7.27
CA GLN A 113 -6.21 -16.02 -6.07
C GLN A 113 -6.28 -17.56 -6.12
N ALA A 114 -6.59 -18.19 -4.98
CA ALA A 114 -6.67 -19.64 -4.86
C ALA A 114 -7.73 -20.29 -5.77
N ASP A 115 -8.77 -19.54 -6.15
CA ASP A 115 -9.81 -19.95 -7.08
C ASP A 115 -9.44 -19.75 -8.57
N GLY A 116 -8.19 -19.34 -8.85
CA GLY A 116 -7.66 -19.09 -10.18
C GLY A 116 -7.98 -17.70 -10.74
N ARG A 117 -8.84 -16.91 -10.10
CA ARG A 117 -9.17 -15.55 -10.57
C ARG A 117 -8.03 -14.58 -10.33
N THR A 118 -7.94 -13.56 -11.18
CA THR A 118 -6.97 -12.49 -11.03
C THR A 118 -7.57 -11.35 -10.23
N LEU A 119 -6.92 -11.00 -9.12
CA LEU A 119 -7.24 -9.83 -8.30
C LEU A 119 -6.19 -8.74 -8.55
N VAL A 120 -6.67 -7.54 -8.86
CA VAL A 120 -5.85 -6.34 -8.99
C VAL A 120 -6.12 -5.44 -7.79
N SER A 121 -5.06 -4.89 -7.19
CA SER A 121 -5.16 -4.07 -5.98
C SER A 121 -4.15 -2.93 -5.97
N TYR A 122 -4.54 -1.80 -5.40
CA TYR A 122 -3.70 -0.60 -5.28
C TYR A 122 -4.20 0.29 -4.14
N HIS A 123 -3.36 1.18 -3.64
CA HIS A 123 -3.80 2.22 -2.69
C HIS A 123 -4.48 3.36 -3.45
N PRO A 124 -5.68 3.82 -3.04
CA PRO A 124 -6.35 4.95 -3.67
C PRO A 124 -5.53 6.24 -3.57
N ALA A 125 -5.63 7.12 -4.56
CA ALA A 125 -4.96 8.42 -4.58
C ALA A 125 -5.36 9.28 -3.39
N GLU A 126 -6.60 9.16 -2.88
CA GLU A 126 -7.06 9.85 -1.68
C GLU A 126 -6.18 9.59 -0.47
N THR A 127 -5.55 8.41 -0.39
CA THR A 127 -4.63 8.12 0.72
C THR A 127 -3.44 9.07 0.74
N LEU A 128 -3.07 9.69 -0.39
CA LEU A 128 -1.97 10.64 -0.52
C LEU A 128 -2.32 12.04 -0.01
N GLN A 129 -3.59 12.31 0.36
CA GLN A 129 -3.97 13.54 1.07
C GLN A 129 -3.20 13.71 2.39
N ARG A 130 -2.70 12.60 2.97
CA ARG A 130 -1.82 12.63 4.16
C ARG A 130 -0.55 13.45 3.97
N TYR A 131 -0.12 13.69 2.72
CA TYR A 131 1.03 14.53 2.38
C TYR A 131 0.69 16.02 2.20
N GLY A 132 -0.59 16.40 2.35
CA GLY A 132 -1.05 17.78 2.18
C GLY A 132 -1.42 18.15 0.75
N LEU A 133 -1.67 17.16 -0.13
CA LEU A 133 -2.14 17.40 -1.49
C LEU A 133 -3.56 17.99 -1.51
N ASP A 134 -3.79 18.94 -2.42
CA ASP A 134 -5.10 19.53 -2.62
C ASP A 134 -6.04 18.62 -3.45
N ALA A 135 -7.31 19.04 -3.58
CA ALA A 135 -8.30 18.25 -4.31
C ALA A 135 -7.99 18.12 -5.81
N ALA A 136 -7.33 19.10 -6.42
CA ALA A 136 -6.99 19.09 -7.85
C ALA A 136 -5.87 18.09 -8.13
N ASP A 137 -4.85 18.04 -7.27
CA ASP A 137 -3.74 17.09 -7.37
C ASP A 137 -4.23 15.65 -7.19
N ILE A 138 -5.09 15.41 -6.19
CA ILE A 138 -5.70 14.10 -5.97
C ILE A 138 -6.54 13.69 -7.20
N GLN A 139 -7.33 14.61 -7.75
CA GLN A 139 -8.13 14.32 -8.94
C GLN A 139 -7.27 14.04 -10.18
N ALA A 140 -6.09 14.63 -10.29
CA ALA A 140 -5.13 14.30 -11.35
C ALA A 140 -4.57 12.88 -11.19
N LEU A 141 -4.23 12.47 -9.97
CA LEU A 141 -3.69 11.14 -9.66
C LEU A 141 -4.73 10.02 -9.88
N LYS A 142 -6.01 10.28 -9.59
CA LYS A 142 -7.13 9.34 -9.86
C LYS A 142 -7.23 8.87 -11.31
N LYS A 143 -6.67 9.61 -12.27
CA LYS A 143 -6.64 9.17 -13.68
C LYS A 143 -5.88 7.84 -13.85
N LEU A 144 -4.89 7.56 -13.00
CA LEU A 144 -4.15 6.30 -13.01
C LEU A 144 -5.02 5.14 -12.50
N GLU A 145 -5.86 5.38 -11.50
CA GLU A 145 -6.85 4.38 -11.02
C GLU A 145 -7.87 4.05 -12.11
N GLN A 146 -8.41 5.07 -12.76
CA GLN A 146 -9.36 4.88 -13.88
C GLN A 146 -8.74 4.12 -15.05
N LEU A 147 -7.44 4.33 -15.32
CA LEU A 147 -6.71 3.58 -16.33
C LEU A 147 -6.62 2.09 -15.94
N VAL A 148 -6.33 1.79 -14.67
CA VAL A 148 -6.31 0.42 -14.16
C VAL A 148 -7.69 -0.20 -14.32
N GLU A 149 -8.74 0.42 -13.79
CA GLU A 149 -10.12 -0.11 -13.84
C GLU A 149 -10.56 -0.44 -15.27
N LYS A 150 -10.31 0.46 -16.24
CA LYS A 150 -10.63 0.21 -17.66
C LYS A 150 -9.87 -0.97 -18.26
N SER A 151 -8.68 -1.27 -17.74
CA SER A 151 -7.85 -2.38 -18.23
C SER A 151 -8.35 -3.75 -17.76
N LEU A 152 -9.22 -3.79 -16.75
CA LEU A 152 -9.72 -5.03 -16.12
C LEU A 152 -10.99 -5.58 -16.77
N HIS A 153 -11.61 -4.82 -17.67
CA HIS A 153 -12.84 -5.17 -18.38
C HIS A 153 -12.61 -5.18 -19.89
#